data_AF-A0A6V7HT30-F1
#
_entry.id   AF-A0A6V7HT30-F1
#
_cell.length_a   1.000
_cell.length_b   1.000
_cell.length_c   1.000
_cell.angle_alpha   90.00
_cell.angle_beta   90.00
_cell.angle_gamma   90.00
#
_symmetry.space_group_name_H-M   'P 1'
#
loop_
_entity.id
_entity.type
_entity.pdbx_description
1 polymer ?
#
loop_
_entity_poly.entity_id
_entity_poly.type
_entity_poly.pdbx_seq_one_letter_code
_entity_poly.pdbx_strand_id
1 'polypeptide(L)'
;ASVIHMMRHAFGETIFKQGLHYYLSQNIYSTGTPDKLWRALQRSANENAGLPSVDEPVAQLMDTWASQPGYPVVHVSLNKGELSLRQ
;
A
#
# COMPACT_ATOMS: atom_id res chain seq x y z
N ALA A 1 -12.70 6.11 -4.69
CA ALA A 1 -11.68 5.76 -3.69
C ALA A 1 -10.31 5.68 -4.37
N SER A 2 -9.46 6.70 -4.19
CA SER A 2 -8.23 6.84 -4.97
C SER A 2 -7.03 6.11 -4.34
N VAL A 3 -6.88 6.16 -3.01
CA VAL A 3 -5.79 5.48 -2.28
C VAL A 3 -5.86 3.97 -2.45
N ILE A 4 -7.05 3.37 -2.36
CA ILE A 4 -7.23 1.92 -2.59
C ILE A 4 -6.84 1.52 -4.02
N HIS A 5 -7.12 2.38 -5.00
CA HIS A 5 -6.73 2.12 -6.39
C HIS A 5 -5.21 2.22 -6.57
N MET A 6 -4.59 3.23 -5.97
CA MET A 6 -3.12 3.37 -5.93
C MET A 6 -2.48 2.13 -5.28
N MET A 7 -3.00 1.63 -4.16
CA MET A 7 -2.49 0.42 -3.52
C MET A 7 -2.51 -0.80 -4.44
N ARG A 8 -3.62 -1.00 -5.16
CA ARG A 8 -3.73 -2.12 -6.12
C ARG A 8 -2.63 -2.05 -7.18
N HIS A 9 -2.30 -0.86 -7.67
CA HIS A 9 -1.23 -0.66 -8.65
C HIS A 9 0.16 -0.84 -8.02
N ALA A 10 0.39 -0.25 -6.85
CA ALA A 10 1.68 -0.31 -6.17
C ALA A 10 2.05 -1.73 -5.72
N PHE A 11 1.07 -2.51 -5.23
CA PHE A 11 1.32 -3.87 -4.73
C PHE A 11 1.15 -4.94 -5.81
N GLY A 12 0.55 -4.59 -6.94
CA GLY A 12 0.18 -5.55 -7.96
C GLY A 12 -1.13 -6.29 -7.63
N GLU A 13 -1.82 -6.70 -8.69
CA GLU A 13 -3.18 -7.22 -8.59
C GLU A 13 -3.28 -8.54 -7.82
N THR A 14 -2.28 -9.42 -7.96
CA THR A 14 -2.22 -10.71 -7.27
C THR A 14 -2.14 -10.52 -5.76
N ILE A 15 -1.16 -9.74 -5.29
CA ILE A 15 -0.94 -9.47 -3.86
C ILE A 15 -2.15 -8.77 -3.26
N PHE A 16 -2.70 -7.77 -3.98
CA PHE A 16 -3.85 -7.02 -3.51
C PHE A 16 -5.09 -7.92 -3.32
N LYS A 17 -5.44 -8.72 -4.34
CA LYS A 17 -6.63 -9.59 -4.28
C LYS A 17 -6.49 -10.70 -3.23
N GLN A 18 -5.33 -11.34 -3.17
CA GLN A 18 -5.08 -12.42 -2.21
C GLN A 18 -5.06 -11.87 -0.78
N GLY A 19 -4.40 -10.72 -0.54
CA GLY A 19 -4.44 -10.06 0.77
C GLY A 19 -5.86 -9.66 1.19
N LEU A 20 -6.69 -9.19 0.25
CA LEU A 20 -8.10 -8.89 0.53
C LEU A 20 -8.89 -10.15 0.88
N HIS A 21 -8.65 -11.26 0.17
CA HIS A 21 -9.26 -12.54 0.49
C HIS A 21 -8.87 -13.02 1.90
N TYR A 22 -7.61 -12.89 2.31
CA TYR A 22 -7.18 -13.18 3.68
C TYR A 22 -7.85 -12.29 4.70
N TYR A 23 -7.91 -10.99 4.45
CA TYR A 23 -8.56 -10.04 5.34
C TYR A 23 -10.03 -10.41 5.58
N LEU A 24 -10.79 -10.67 4.52
CA LEU A 24 -12.21 -10.98 4.61
C LEU A 24 -12.46 -12.34 5.28
N SER A 25 -11.71 -13.37 4.92
CA SER A 25 -11.88 -14.72 5.49
C SER A 25 -11.52 -14.79 6.97
N GLN A 26 -10.48 -14.07 7.41
CA GLN A 26 -10.04 -14.06 8.80
C GLN A 26 -10.89 -13.18 9.73
N ASN A 27 -11.66 -12.25 9.17
CA ASN A 27 -12.44 -11.28 9.94
C ASN A 27 -13.94 -11.40 9.71
N ILE A 28 -14.39 -12.51 9.14
CA ILE A 28 -15.81 -12.78 8.96
C ILE A 28 -16.54 -12.72 10.31
N TYR A 29 -17.67 -12.03 10.34
CA TYR A 29 -18.46 -11.78 11.56
C TYR A 29 -17.74 -11.00 12.68
N SER A 30 -16.62 -10.34 12.38
CA SER A 30 -15.84 -9.50 13.30
C SER A 30 -15.73 -8.06 12.80
N THR A 31 -15.23 -7.17 13.65
CA THR A 31 -14.97 -5.76 13.29
C THR A 31 -13.68 -5.64 12.48
N GLY A 32 -13.74 -4.85 11.41
CA GLY A 32 -12.57 -4.48 10.62
C GLY A 32 -11.75 -3.36 11.25
N THR A 33 -10.42 -3.45 11.19
CA THR A 33 -9.50 -2.36 11.56
C THR A 33 -8.40 -2.24 10.49
N PRO A 34 -7.79 -1.06 10.31
CA PRO A 34 -6.69 -0.88 9.34
C PRO A 34 -5.54 -1.87 9.56
N ASP A 35 -5.16 -2.09 10.82
CA ASP A 35 -4.11 -3.04 11.22
C ASP A 35 -4.37 -4.48 10.72
N LYS A 36 -5.63 -4.95 10.84
CA LYS A 36 -6.05 -6.26 10.30
C LYS A 36 -5.87 -6.34 8.78
N LEU A 37 -6.14 -5.25 8.06
CA LEU A 37 -5.93 -5.17 6.61
C LEU A 37 -4.44 -5.17 6.25
N TRP A 38 -3.61 -4.40 6.96
CA TRP A 38 -2.16 -4.34 6.75
C TRP A 38 -1.52 -5.70 6.95
N ARG A 39 -1.87 -6.43 8.01
CA ARG A 39 -1.37 -7.79 8.26
C ARG A 39 -1.72 -8.77 7.14
N ALA A 40 -2.95 -8.71 6.63
CA ALA A 40 -3.39 -9.60 5.55
C ALA A 40 -2.67 -9.31 4.23
N LEU A 41 -2.45 -8.03 3.91
CA LEU A 41 -1.70 -7.60 2.73
C LEU A 41 -0.21 -7.95 2.85
N GLN A 42 0.40 -7.71 4.02
CA GLN A 42 1.79 -8.08 4.29
C GLN A 42 2.01 -9.58 4.15
N ARG A 43 1.08 -10.39 4.65
CA ARG A 43 1.13 -11.84 4.48
C ARG A 43 1.16 -12.21 3.00
N SER A 44 0.26 -11.66 2.20
CA SER A 44 0.22 -11.94 0.77
C SER A 44 1.50 -11.46 0.05
N ALA A 45 2.06 -10.30 0.43
CA ALA A 45 3.33 -9.84 -0.12
C ALA A 45 4.47 -10.83 0.18
N ASN A 46 4.59 -11.29 1.42
CA ASN A 46 5.62 -12.26 1.82
C ASN A 46 5.51 -13.59 1.04
N GLU A 47 4.29 -14.03 0.74
CA GLU A 47 4.04 -15.26 -0.03
C GLU A 47 4.35 -15.11 -1.53
N ASN A 48 4.36 -13.89 -2.07
CA ASN A 48 4.61 -13.60 -3.49
C ASN A 48 5.98 -12.94 -3.75
N ALA A 49 7.00 -13.29 -2.96
CA ALA A 49 8.38 -12.77 -3.06
C ALA A 49 8.56 -11.27 -2.74
N GLY A 50 7.64 -10.66 -2.00
CA GLY A 50 7.70 -9.27 -1.57
C GLY A 50 6.96 -8.30 -2.49
N LEU A 51 6.97 -7.02 -2.12
CA LEU A 51 6.42 -5.96 -2.97
C LEU A 51 7.47 -5.54 -3.99
N PRO A 52 7.15 -5.48 -5.30
CA PRO A 52 8.14 -5.24 -6.34
C PRO A 52 8.79 -3.85 -6.31
N SER A 53 8.31 -2.91 -5.48
CA SER A 53 8.79 -1.53 -5.46
C SER A 53 8.84 -0.92 -4.05
N VAL A 54 8.68 -1.73 -3.00
CA VAL A 54 8.56 -1.25 -1.61
C VAL A 54 9.31 -2.20 -0.68
N ASP A 55 10.44 -1.71 -0.13
CA ASP A 55 11.24 -2.40 0.90
C ASP A 55 10.79 -2.05 2.33
N GLU A 56 9.57 -1.54 2.48
CA GLU A 56 8.96 -1.20 3.78
C GLU A 56 7.76 -2.10 4.10
N PRO A 57 7.47 -2.34 5.39
CA PRO A 57 6.26 -3.02 5.79
C PRO A 57 5.00 -2.28 5.30
N VAL A 58 3.99 -3.04 4.85
CA VAL A 58 2.72 -2.49 4.34
C VAL A 58 2.08 -1.50 5.32
N ALA A 59 2.13 -1.81 6.62
CA ALA A 59 1.56 -0.95 7.66
C ALA A 59 2.23 0.43 7.69
N GLN A 60 3.56 0.49 7.61
CA GLN A 60 4.31 1.74 7.68
C GLN A 60 4.00 2.64 6.48
N LEU A 61 3.97 2.06 5.28
CA LEU A 61 3.58 2.80 4.08
C LEU A 61 2.14 3.31 4.20
N MET A 62 1.20 2.45 4.58
CA MET A 62 -0.22 2.77 4.50
C MET A 62 -0.75 3.63 5.65
N ASP A 63 -0.10 3.60 6.81
CA ASP A 63 -0.49 4.44 7.94
C ASP A 63 -0.34 5.93 7.61
N THR A 64 0.66 6.31 6.79
CA THR A 64 0.83 7.69 6.32
C THR A 64 -0.37 8.14 5.48
N TRP A 65 -0.79 7.34 4.50
CA TRP A 65 -1.94 7.61 3.64
C TRP A 65 -3.29 7.54 4.35
N ALA A 66 -3.39 6.77 5.44
CA ALA A 66 -4.64 6.62 6.19
C ALA A 66 -4.82 7.68 7.29
N SER A 67 -3.71 8.14 7.90
CA SER A 67 -3.76 8.96 9.11
C SER A 67 -3.42 10.43 8.86
N GLN A 68 -2.71 10.75 7.76
CA GLN A 68 -2.36 12.14 7.45
C GLN A 68 -3.48 12.79 6.62
N PRO A 69 -3.99 13.96 7.03
CA PRO A 69 -4.99 14.67 6.25
C PRO A 69 -4.38 15.25 4.97
N GLY A 70 -5.15 15.22 3.88
CA GLY A 70 -4.75 15.78 2.59
C GLY A 70 -4.09 14.76 1.66
N TYR A 71 -3.19 15.24 0.81
CA TYR A 71 -2.45 14.44 -0.16
C TYR A 71 -1.12 15.12 -0.49
N PRO A 72 -0.05 14.36 -0.79
CA PRO A 72 1.23 14.93 -1.15
C PRO A 72 1.16 15.55 -2.55
N VAL A 73 1.86 16.67 -2.74
CA VAL A 73 2.12 17.27 -4.05
C VAL A 73 3.57 17.01 -4.40
N VAL A 74 3.82 16.19 -5.42
CA VAL A 74 5.17 15.88 -5.86
C VAL A 74 5.62 16.90 -6.89
N HIS A 75 6.65 17.67 -6.54
CA HIS A 75 7.32 18.59 -7.43
C HIS A 75 8.44 17.87 -8.19
N VAL A 76 8.43 18.01 -9.52
CA VAL A 76 9.42 17.42 -10.43
C VAL A 76 10.24 18.54 -11.05
N SER A 77 11.57 18.42 -11.01
CA SER A 77 12.48 19.36 -11.68
C SER A 77 13.54 18.60 -12.46
N LEU A 78 13.70 18.94 -13.74
CA LEU A 78 14.68 18.35 -14.65
C LEU A 78 15.78 19.37 -14.94
N ASN A 79 16.99 19.15 -14.44
CA ASN A 79 18.12 20.03 -14.64
C ASN A 79 19.25 19.28 -15.33
N LYS A 80 19.55 19.65 -16.59
CA LYS A 80 20.65 19.06 -17.39
C LYS A 80 20.61 17.51 -17.44
N GLY A 81 19.41 16.93 -17.47
CA GLY A 81 19.21 15.47 -17.50
C GLY A 81 19.07 14.81 -16.14
N GLU A 82 19.27 15.54 -15.04
CA GLU A 82 19.05 15.05 -13.68
C GLU A 82 17.60 15.34 -13.23
N LEU A 83 16.88 14.29 -12.85
CA LEU A 83 15.52 14.36 -12.33
C LEU A 83 15.56 14.46 -10.81
N SER A 84 14.99 15.53 -10.25
CA SER A 84 14.83 15.71 -8.80
C SER A 84 13.35 15.72 -8.42
N LEU A 85 13.03 14.98 -7.37
CA LEU A 85 11.67 14.84 -6.82
C LEU A 85 11.64 15.40 -5.39
N ARG A 86 10.61 16.20 -5.08
CA ARG A 86 10.37 16.74 -3.73
C ARG A 86 8.88 16.66 -3.41
N GLN A 87 8.55 16.36 -2.15
CA GLN A 87 7.19 16.35 -1.61
C GLN A 87 7.16 17.06 -0.27
#